data_AF-A0A2N6L4J3-F1
#
_entry.id   AF-A0A2N6L4J3-F1
#
_cell.length_a   1.000
_cell.length_b   1.000
_cell.length_c   1.000
_cell.angle_alpha   90.00
_cell.angle_beta   90.00
_cell.angle_gamma   90.00
#
_symmetry.space_group_name_H-M   'P 1'
#
loop_
_entity.id
_entity.type
_entity.pdbx_description
1 polymer ?
#
loop_
_entity_poly.entity_id
_entity_poly.type
_entity_poly.pdbx_seq_one_letter_code
_entity_poly.pdbx_strand_id
1 'polypeptide(L)'
;MDVSKPQLLLKRVVNIKAIVTPLWKEEVQQQLQAQINQIDQQLQQLDIQGQRAIAEVQKQNLQPPGPQTLQQIESIQYQVNQKKSELLEQKNQSLQNLQQVQLLDLDQEVNQFQMEGFFRVEPGDNLISKMQVEVVLRDGVVEEIRGDV
;
A
#
# COMPACT_ATOMS: atom_id res chain seq x y z
N MET A 1 7.77 -50.84 16.95
CA MET A 1 6.59 -49.96 16.85
C MET A 1 7.11 -48.60 16.47
N ASP A 2 6.79 -48.13 15.28
CA ASP A 2 7.23 -46.84 14.77
C ASP A 2 6.39 -45.76 15.48
N VAL A 3 6.91 -45.21 16.56
CA VAL A 3 6.23 -44.14 17.29
C VAL A 3 6.43 -42.89 16.46
N SER A 4 5.44 -42.54 15.63
CA SER A 4 5.47 -41.30 14.85
C SER A 4 5.82 -40.14 15.78
N LYS A 5 6.94 -39.47 15.49
CA LYS A 5 7.37 -38.31 16.27
C LYS A 5 6.24 -37.28 16.31
N PRO A 6 6.01 -36.61 17.46
CA PRO A 6 4.99 -35.57 17.53
C PRO A 6 5.35 -34.47 16.53
N GLN A 7 4.39 -34.12 15.66
CA GLN A 7 4.56 -33.10 14.64
C GLN A 7 3.44 -32.06 14.75
N LEU A 8 3.77 -30.79 14.54
CA LEU A 8 2.80 -29.69 14.46
C LEU A 8 2.91 -29.00 13.12
N LEU A 9 1.77 -28.53 12.60
CA LEU A 9 1.73 -27.63 11.45
C LEU A 9 1.55 -26.20 11.97
N LEU A 10 2.53 -25.33 11.73
CA LEU A 10 2.53 -23.95 12.19
C LEU A 10 2.44 -22.99 11.01
N LYS A 11 1.91 -21.80 11.26
CA LYS A 11 1.98 -20.67 10.33
C LYS A 11 3.35 -20.01 10.43
N ARG A 12 3.89 -19.59 9.28
CA ARG A 12 5.07 -18.71 9.18
C ARG A 12 4.82 -17.58 8.20
N VAL A 13 5.56 -16.49 8.35
CA VAL A 13 5.64 -15.44 7.34
C VAL A 13 6.70 -15.85 6.32
N VAL A 14 6.41 -15.69 5.04
CA VAL A 14 7.34 -15.89 3.92
C VAL A 14 7.59 -14.53 3.27
N ASN A 15 8.85 -14.11 3.23
CA ASN A 15 9.23 -12.86 2.57
C ASN A 15 9.34 -13.07 1.07
N ILE A 16 8.64 -12.24 0.29
CA ILE A 16 8.70 -12.29 -1.16
C ILE A 16 9.57 -11.15 -1.65
N LYS A 17 10.67 -11.51 -2.30
CA LYS A 17 11.60 -10.58 -2.94
C LYS A 17 11.41 -10.62 -4.44
N ALA A 18 11.61 -9.49 -5.10
CA ALA A 18 11.66 -9.40 -6.54
C ALA A 18 13.05 -8.95 -6.97
N ILE A 19 13.53 -9.52 -8.06
CA ILE A 19 14.72 -9.07 -8.76
C ILE A 19 14.32 -7.92 -9.68
N VAL A 20 15.05 -6.82 -9.59
CA VAL A 20 14.82 -5.62 -10.39
C VAL A 20 15.22 -5.89 -11.83
N THR A 21 14.23 -6.08 -12.69
CA THR A 21 14.38 -6.18 -14.14
C THR A 21 13.83 -4.93 -14.84
N PRO A 22 14.08 -4.74 -16.14
CA PRO A 22 13.43 -3.68 -16.91
C PRO A 22 11.91 -3.78 -16.89
N LEU A 23 11.36 -5.00 -17.06
CA LEU A 23 9.91 -5.24 -17.05
C LEU A 23 9.32 -4.92 -15.68
N TRP A 24 9.94 -5.43 -14.61
CA TRP A 24 9.51 -5.15 -13.24
C TRP A 24 9.49 -3.65 -12.95
N LYS A 25 10.52 -2.89 -13.37
CA LYS A 25 10.56 -1.43 -13.20
C LYS A 25 9.41 -0.76 -13.94
N GLU A 26 9.14 -1.16 -15.17
CA GLU A 26 8.04 -0.62 -15.96
C GLU A 26 6.69 -0.88 -15.28
N GLU A 27 6.43 -2.12 -14.85
CA GLU A 27 5.19 -2.50 -14.18
C GLU A 27 4.98 -1.70 -12.88
N VAL A 28 6.00 -1.59 -12.04
CA VAL A 28 5.92 -0.83 -10.78
C VAL A 28 5.73 0.67 -11.05
N GLN A 29 6.40 1.23 -12.06
CA GLN A 29 6.20 2.62 -12.46
C GLN A 29 4.77 2.87 -12.96
N GLN A 30 4.24 1.97 -13.80
CA GLN A 30 2.86 2.05 -14.29
C GLN A 30 1.86 1.97 -13.14
N GLN A 31 2.07 1.06 -12.18
CA GLN A 31 1.22 0.93 -11.00
C GLN A 31 1.23 2.21 -10.15
N LEU A 32 2.41 2.76 -9.85
CA LEU A 32 2.54 3.99 -9.05
C LEU A 32 1.93 5.18 -9.80
N GLN A 33 2.11 5.28 -11.11
CA GLN A 33 1.51 6.34 -11.92
C GLN A 33 -0.02 6.23 -11.94
N ALA A 34 -0.57 5.03 -12.06
CA ALA A 34 -2.01 4.80 -11.97
C ALA A 34 -2.56 5.20 -10.60
N GLN A 35 -1.85 4.89 -9.52
CA GLN A 35 -2.21 5.31 -8.16
C GLN A 35 -2.23 6.83 -8.01
N ILE A 36 -1.19 7.53 -8.52
CA ILE A 36 -1.12 8.99 -8.52
C ILE A 36 -2.30 9.59 -9.28
N ASN A 37 -2.59 9.07 -10.48
CA ASN A 37 -3.69 9.55 -11.31
C ASN A 37 -5.06 9.35 -10.61
N GLN A 38 -5.24 8.23 -9.89
CA GLN A 38 -6.44 7.99 -9.11
C GLN A 38 -6.58 9.01 -7.96
N ILE A 39 -5.50 9.32 -7.25
CA ILE A 39 -5.52 10.33 -6.18
C ILE A 39 -5.85 11.71 -6.76
N ASP A 40 -5.31 12.06 -7.92
CA ASP A 40 -5.61 13.33 -8.59
C ASP A 40 -7.09 13.44 -8.98
N GLN A 41 -7.69 12.36 -9.46
CA GLN A 41 -9.13 12.32 -9.72
C GLN A 41 -9.95 12.48 -8.42
N GLN A 42 -9.53 11.84 -7.32
CA GLN A 42 -10.19 11.97 -6.03
C GLN A 42 -10.11 13.40 -5.49
N LEU A 43 -8.95 14.05 -5.61
CA LEU A 43 -8.75 15.44 -5.24
C LEU A 43 -9.69 16.37 -6.02
N GLN A 44 -9.78 16.21 -7.34
CA GLN A 44 -10.68 16.99 -8.18
C GLN A 44 -12.16 16.78 -7.79
N GLN A 45 -12.57 15.54 -7.55
CA GLN A 45 -13.93 15.22 -7.11
C GLN A 45 -14.25 15.86 -5.75
N LEU A 46 -13.30 15.81 -4.81
CA LEU A 46 -13.44 16.40 -3.48
C LEU A 46 -13.62 17.92 -3.56
N ASP A 47 -12.84 18.60 -4.41
CA ASP A 47 -12.96 20.05 -4.62
C ASP A 47 -14.35 20.41 -5.20
N ILE A 48 -14.85 19.65 -6.19
CA ILE A 48 -16.18 19.86 -6.76
C ILE A 48 -17.28 19.62 -5.72
N GLN A 49 -17.17 18.55 -4.93
CA GLN A 49 -18.14 18.23 -3.87
C GLN A 49 -18.18 19.32 -2.80
N GLY A 50 -17.02 19.80 -2.37
CA GLY A 50 -16.91 20.91 -1.42
C GLY A 50 -17.58 22.18 -1.91
N GLN A 51 -17.29 22.59 -3.16
CA GLN A 51 -17.90 23.78 -3.75
C GLN A 51 -19.42 23.66 -3.87
N ARG A 52 -19.93 22.49 -4.29
CA ARG A 52 -21.37 22.23 -4.39
C ARG A 52 -22.06 22.31 -3.03
N ALA A 53 -21.46 21.71 -1.99
CA ALA A 53 -22.00 21.74 -0.63
C ALA A 53 -22.07 23.17 -0.09
N ILE A 54 -21.03 23.99 -0.30
CA ILE A 54 -21.03 25.41 0.08
C ILE A 54 -22.13 26.18 -0.67
N ALA A 55 -22.26 25.96 -1.98
CA ALA A 55 -23.28 26.63 -2.79
C ALA A 55 -24.71 26.27 -2.36
N GLU A 56 -24.95 25.02 -1.95
CA GLU A 56 -26.25 24.58 -1.44
C GLU A 56 -26.60 25.23 -0.09
N VAL A 57 -25.63 25.29 0.83
CA VAL A 57 -25.77 25.99 2.13
C VAL A 57 -26.05 27.49 1.93
N GLN A 58 -25.41 28.11 0.94
CA GLN A 58 -25.67 29.51 0.59
C GLN A 58 -27.08 29.72 -0.01
N LYS A 59 -27.57 28.79 -0.84
CA LYS A 59 -28.90 28.89 -1.47
C LYS A 59 -30.06 28.68 -0.49
N GLN A 60 -29.87 27.85 0.54
CA GLN A 60 -30.90 27.58 1.55
C GLN A 60 -31.11 28.75 2.52
N ASN A 61 -30.18 29.70 2.60
CA ASN A 61 -30.23 30.81 3.55
C ASN A 61 -30.54 32.15 2.86
N LEU A 62 -31.35 32.97 3.51
CA LEU A 62 -31.66 34.34 3.07
C LEU A 62 -30.35 35.15 3.00
N GLN A 63 -30.17 35.95 1.94
CA GLN A 63 -29.05 36.88 1.86
C GLN A 63 -29.35 38.13 2.72
N PRO A 64 -28.43 38.56 3.61
CA PRO A 64 -27.08 38.03 3.85
C PRO A 64 -27.05 36.78 4.76
N PRO A 65 -26.06 35.87 4.56
CA PRO A 65 -25.94 34.65 5.34
C PRO A 65 -25.77 34.96 6.83
N GLY A 66 -26.62 34.33 7.67
CA GLY A 66 -26.52 34.45 9.12
C GLY A 66 -25.28 33.75 9.70
N PRO A 67 -24.94 34.00 10.98
CA PRO A 67 -23.77 33.41 11.63
C PRO A 67 -23.77 31.87 11.63
N GLN A 68 -24.95 31.23 11.64
CA GLN A 68 -25.06 29.76 11.54
C GLN A 68 -24.65 29.23 10.15
N THR A 69 -24.97 29.97 9.08
CA THR A 69 -24.57 29.62 7.70
C THR A 69 -23.06 29.68 7.53
N LEU A 70 -22.41 30.69 8.14
CA LEU A 70 -20.96 30.83 8.10
C LEU A 70 -20.25 29.66 8.79
N GLN A 71 -20.71 29.26 9.98
CA GLN A 71 -20.16 28.11 10.71
C GLN A 71 -20.27 26.80 9.92
N GLN A 72 -21.40 26.58 9.24
CA GLN A 72 -21.58 25.40 8.39
C GLN A 72 -20.60 25.41 7.21
N ILE A 73 -20.43 26.55 6.54
CA ILE A 73 -19.46 26.69 5.44
C ILE A 73 -18.03 26.42 5.93
N GLU A 74 -17.65 26.98 7.08
CA GLU A 74 -16.33 26.75 7.68
C GLU A 74 -16.11 25.27 8.00
N SER A 75 -17.11 24.59 8.57
CA SER A 75 -17.01 23.16 8.85
C SER A 75 -16.82 22.31 7.58
N ILE A 76 -17.53 22.63 6.49
CA ILE A 76 -17.38 21.96 5.20
C ILE A 76 -15.98 22.18 4.64
N GLN A 77 -15.49 23.43 4.66
CA GLN A 77 -14.14 23.76 4.20
C GLN A 77 -13.07 23.03 5.01
N TYR A 78 -13.23 22.97 6.33
CA TYR A 78 -12.31 22.26 7.21
C TYR A 78 -12.25 20.76 6.86
N GLN A 79 -13.41 20.11 6.68
CA GLN A 79 -13.46 18.69 6.31
C GLN A 79 -12.84 18.42 4.94
N VAL A 80 -13.10 19.30 3.96
CA VAL A 80 -12.49 19.22 2.62
C VAL A 80 -10.98 19.38 2.71
N ASN A 81 -10.48 20.37 3.45
CA ASN A 81 -9.05 20.61 3.60
C ASN A 81 -8.33 19.46 4.33
N GLN A 82 -8.97 18.85 5.34
CA GLN A 82 -8.42 17.67 6.02
C GLN A 82 -8.24 16.50 5.05
N LYS A 83 -9.31 16.10 4.35
CA LYS A 83 -9.24 15.02 3.35
C LYS A 83 -8.27 15.33 2.22
N LYS A 84 -8.21 16.59 1.78
CA LYS A 84 -7.26 17.04 0.76
C LYS A 84 -5.82 16.85 1.23
N SER A 85 -5.52 17.18 2.48
CA SER A 85 -4.19 17.02 3.06
C SER A 85 -3.79 15.53 3.10
N GLU A 86 -4.69 14.65 3.53
CA GLU A 86 -4.46 13.20 3.55
C GLU A 86 -4.17 12.65 2.14
N LEU A 87 -4.95 13.05 1.13
CA LEU A 87 -4.74 12.63 -0.26
C LEU A 87 -3.42 13.18 -0.83
N LEU A 88 -3.06 14.42 -0.51
CA LEU A 88 -1.78 15.01 -0.95
C LEU A 88 -0.57 14.32 -0.30
N GLU A 89 -0.69 13.90 0.97
CA GLU A 89 0.34 13.11 1.64
C GLU A 89 0.52 11.74 0.95
N GLN A 90 -0.59 11.04 0.66
CA GLN A 90 -0.54 9.78 -0.10
C GLN A 90 0.08 9.97 -1.48
N LYS A 91 -0.27 11.05 -2.19
CA LYS A 91 0.34 11.37 -3.50
C LYS A 91 1.85 11.59 -3.38
N ASN A 92 2.28 12.35 -2.37
CA ASN A 92 3.69 12.59 -2.12
C ASN A 92 4.44 11.28 -1.80
N GLN A 93 3.84 10.37 -1.04
CA GLN A 93 4.44 9.04 -0.79
C GLN A 93 4.59 8.23 -2.08
N SER A 94 3.56 8.17 -2.94
CA SER A 94 3.65 7.48 -4.22
C SER A 94 4.70 8.10 -5.14
N LEU A 95 4.85 9.43 -5.15
CA LEU A 95 5.89 10.13 -5.90
C LEU A 95 7.30 9.82 -5.39
N GLN A 96 7.49 9.75 -4.07
CA GLN A 96 8.77 9.33 -3.48
C GLN A 96 9.11 7.89 -3.84
N ASN A 97 8.13 6.98 -3.75
CA ASN A 97 8.31 5.58 -4.16
C ASN A 97 8.70 5.49 -5.65
N LEU A 98 8.07 6.29 -6.52
CA LEU A 98 8.38 6.33 -7.94
C LEU A 98 9.83 6.77 -8.20
N GLN A 99 10.30 7.80 -7.49
CA GLN A 99 11.71 8.22 -7.55
C GLN A 99 12.65 7.12 -7.06
N GLN A 100 12.29 6.44 -5.97
CA GLN A 100 13.11 5.39 -5.39
C GLN A 100 13.25 4.19 -6.34
N VAL A 101 12.18 3.82 -7.05
CA VAL A 101 12.19 2.76 -8.08
C VAL A 101 13.13 3.09 -9.24
N GLN A 102 13.22 4.36 -9.63
CA GLN A 102 14.14 4.80 -10.69
C GLN A 102 15.60 4.62 -10.29
N LEU A 103 15.91 4.81 -9.00
CA LEU A 103 17.26 4.72 -8.44
C LEU A 103 17.75 3.29 -8.17
N LEU A 104 16.86 2.28 -8.21
CA LEU A 104 17.27 0.88 -8.02
C LEU A 104 18.18 0.42 -9.15
N ASP A 105 19.17 -0.40 -8.86
CA ASP A 105 20.00 -1.01 -9.90
C ASP A 105 19.33 -2.27 -10.47
N LEU A 106 19.65 -2.62 -11.72
CA LEU A 106 19.21 -3.90 -12.29
C LEU A 106 19.86 -5.06 -11.53
N ASP A 107 19.16 -6.19 -11.46
CA ASP A 107 19.53 -7.39 -10.72
C ASP A 107 19.62 -7.23 -9.19
N GLN A 108 19.28 -6.05 -8.66
CA GLN A 108 19.10 -5.86 -7.22
C GLN A 108 17.86 -6.62 -6.73
N GLU A 109 17.92 -7.22 -5.54
CA GLU A 109 16.74 -7.77 -4.87
C GLU A 109 16.07 -6.72 -3.98
N VAL A 110 14.75 -6.60 -4.12
CA VAL A 110 13.93 -5.73 -3.27
C VAL A 110 12.82 -6.53 -2.61
N ASN A 111 12.47 -6.16 -1.37
CA ASN A 111 11.32 -6.74 -0.70
C ASN A 111 10.04 -6.23 -1.38
N GLN A 112 9.19 -7.15 -1.85
CA GLN A 112 7.96 -6.81 -2.54
C GLN A 112 6.76 -6.91 -1.60
N PHE A 113 6.56 -8.07 -0.96
CA PHE A 113 5.50 -8.29 0.01
C PHE A 113 5.80 -9.48 0.92
N GLN A 114 4.92 -9.72 1.89
CA GLN A 114 4.96 -10.89 2.75
C GLN A 114 3.69 -11.72 2.55
N MET A 115 3.81 -13.03 2.66
CA MET A 115 2.67 -13.94 2.61
C MET A 115 2.69 -14.94 3.76
N GLU A 116 1.53 -15.47 4.11
CA GLU A 116 1.45 -16.58 5.08
C GLU A 116 1.80 -17.90 4.39
N GLY A 117 2.62 -18.69 5.05
CA GLY A 117 2.92 -20.07 4.69
C GLY A 117 2.67 -21.00 5.87
N PHE A 118 2.69 -22.30 5.61
CA PHE A 118 2.63 -23.32 6.64
C PHE A 118 3.88 -24.20 6.57
N PHE A 119 4.35 -24.67 7.72
CA PHE A 119 5.46 -25.60 7.79
C PHE A 119 5.29 -26.58 8.95
N ARG A 120 5.93 -27.73 8.83
CA ARG A 120 5.93 -28.76 9.86
C ARG A 120 7.11 -28.58 10.81
N VAL A 121 6.84 -28.72 12.10
CA VAL A 121 7.85 -28.75 13.15
C VAL A 121 7.79 -30.05 13.95
N GLU A 122 8.96 -30.60 14.26
CA GLU A 122 9.18 -31.79 15.09
C GLU A 122 10.22 -31.50 16.19
N PRO A 123 10.26 -32.28 17.29
CA PRO A 123 11.31 -32.14 18.30
C PRO A 123 12.71 -32.28 17.70
N GLY A 124 13.55 -31.27 17.91
CA GLY A 124 14.91 -31.19 17.37
C GLY A 124 15.07 -30.19 16.23
N ASP A 125 13.98 -29.69 15.65
CA ASP A 125 14.04 -28.66 14.60
C ASP A 125 14.53 -27.31 15.12
N ASN A 126 15.30 -26.59 14.30
CA ASN A 126 15.61 -25.19 14.54
C ASN A 126 14.46 -24.31 14.04
N LEU A 127 13.55 -23.96 14.96
CA LEU A 127 12.38 -23.14 14.65
C LEU A 127 12.75 -21.78 14.04
N ILE A 128 13.83 -21.14 14.49
CA ILE A 128 14.23 -19.81 14.00
C ILE A 128 14.62 -19.89 12.53
N SER A 129 15.42 -20.89 12.16
CA SER A 129 15.83 -21.12 10.77
C SER A 129 14.64 -21.43 9.86
N LYS A 130 13.68 -22.25 10.34
CA LYS A 130 12.45 -22.57 9.59
C LYS A 130 11.49 -21.39 9.43
N MET A 131 11.59 -20.37 10.27
CA MET A 131 10.80 -19.14 10.15
C MET A 131 11.41 -18.15 9.14
N GLN A 132 12.71 -18.25 8.86
CA GLN A 132 13.43 -17.37 7.94
C GLN A 132 13.39 -17.94 6.52
N VAL A 133 12.22 -17.83 5.86
CA VAL A 133 12.05 -18.25 4.47
C VAL A 133 11.78 -17.06 3.57
N GLU A 134 12.47 -17.05 2.43
CA GLU A 134 12.32 -16.06 1.39
C GLU A 134 12.07 -16.75 0.05
N VAL A 135 11.25 -16.13 -0.80
CA VAL A 135 11.08 -16.53 -2.21
C VAL A 135 11.52 -15.36 -3.06
N VAL A 136 12.45 -15.61 -3.97
CA VAL A 136 12.96 -14.62 -4.92
C VAL A 136 12.26 -14.83 -6.25
N LEU A 137 11.66 -13.76 -6.76
CA LEU A 137 10.94 -13.73 -8.02
C LEU A 137 11.74 -12.96 -9.07
N ARG A 138 11.71 -13.42 -10.33
CA ARG A 138 12.07 -12.64 -11.50
C ARG A 138 10.87 -12.61 -12.43
N ASP A 139 10.32 -11.42 -12.68
CA ASP A 139 9.17 -11.22 -13.59
C ASP A 139 7.97 -12.15 -13.30
N GLY A 140 7.68 -12.36 -12.01
CA GLY A 140 6.58 -13.22 -11.55
C GLY A 140 6.90 -14.72 -11.51
N VAL A 141 8.10 -15.14 -11.92
CA VAL A 141 8.56 -16.53 -11.86
C VAL A 141 9.45 -16.73 -10.63
N VAL A 142 9.25 -17.83 -9.90
CA VAL A 142 10.13 -18.20 -8.77
C VAL A 142 11.51 -18.56 -9.32
N GLU A 143 12.50 -17.74 -8.98
CA GLU A 143 13.90 -17.96 -9.33
C GLU A 143 14.60 -18.79 -8.25
N GLU A 144 14.34 -18.47 -6.98
CA GLU A 144 14.99 -19.14 -5.84
C GLU A 144 14.07 -19.20 -4.63
N ILE A 145 14.20 -20.25 -3.82
CA ILE A 145 13.60 -20.34 -2.48
C ILE A 145 14.75 -20.50 -1.50
N ARG A 146 14.84 -19.58 -0.54
CA ARG A 146 15.89 -19.52 0.48
C ARG A 146 15.31 -19.78 1.85
N GLY A 147 16.04 -20.53 2.68
CA GLY A 147 15.63 -20.90 4.04
C GLY A 147 15.50 -22.41 4.24
N ASP A 148 15.15 -22.82 5.45
CA ASP A 148 14.90 -24.22 5.80
C ASP A 148 13.41 -24.54 5.53
N VAL A 149 13.13 -25.08 4.35
CA VAL A 149 11.79 -25.19 3.76
C VAL A 149 11.09 -26.48 4.13
#